data_AF-A0A945HGJ3-F1
#
_entry.id   AF-A0A945HGJ3-F1
#
_cell.length_a   1.000
_cell.length_b   1.000
_cell.length_c   1.000
_cell.angle_alpha   90.00
_cell.angle_beta   90.00
_cell.angle_gamma   90.00
#
_symmetry.space_group_name_H-M   'P 1'
#
loop_
_entity.id
_entity.type
_entity.pdbx_description
1 polymer ?
#
loop_
_entity_poly.entity_id
_entity_poly.type
_entity_poly.pdbx_seq_one_letter_code
_entity_poly.pdbx_strand_id
1 'polypeptide(L)'
;MTNRRNRLLAAPLLALLALLAFAGPAAASGESVGSCMAEKLEELIEESHGDLDEVLHELHVDTSIGDYFEKKCIEAPSPILPETNEIIWGGAAFLILFVLMVKKGFPAVKGAMDARAEKIRSDLDAAEQARVDAQSVQSDYEARLADAKAEASRLIDEGRADADQVRTGLVTQAEADAAGIRERAASESAAAKAQAIADLRSEVAGVALGAAERVVQASLDAEVQGRLIDAYIDEVAGTDG
;
A
#
# COMPACT_ATOMS: atom_id res chain seq x y z
N MET A 1 30.30 -19.45 9.64
CA MET A 1 29.17 -20.38 9.35
C MET A 1 29.61 -21.76 8.82
N THR A 2 30.91 -22.06 8.73
CA THR A 2 31.48 -23.31 8.17
C THR A 2 31.51 -24.50 9.16
N ASN A 3 31.47 -24.26 10.48
CA ASN A 3 31.64 -25.31 11.49
C ASN A 3 30.41 -26.21 11.75
N ARG A 4 29.18 -25.77 11.40
CA ARG A 4 27.96 -26.61 11.57
C ARG A 4 27.75 -27.59 10.41
N ARG A 5 28.15 -27.22 9.17
CA ARG A 5 28.05 -28.12 8.01
C ARG A 5 29.04 -29.29 8.09
N ASN A 6 30.28 -29.08 8.56
CA ASN A 6 31.24 -30.18 8.75
C ASN A 6 30.83 -31.17 9.85
N ARG A 7 30.12 -30.70 10.89
CA ARG A 7 29.60 -31.59 11.96
C ARG A 7 28.40 -32.43 11.51
N LEU A 8 27.60 -31.93 10.57
CA LEU A 8 26.45 -32.67 10.00
C LEU A 8 26.88 -33.74 8.98
N LEU A 9 28.03 -33.59 8.33
CA LEU A 9 28.58 -34.57 7.39
C LEU A 9 29.51 -35.61 8.04
N ALA A 10 30.13 -35.29 9.19
CA ALA A 10 31.02 -36.22 9.90
C ALA A 10 30.27 -37.35 10.64
N ALA A 11 29.04 -37.08 11.09
CA ALA A 11 28.23 -38.06 11.82
C ALA A 11 27.81 -39.30 10.99
N PRO A 12 27.32 -39.18 9.73
CA PRO A 12 27.00 -40.36 8.92
C PRO A 12 28.26 -41.12 8.48
N LEU A 13 29.38 -40.44 8.26
CA LEU A 13 30.65 -41.07 7.87
C LEU A 13 31.27 -41.91 8.99
N LEU A 14 31.21 -41.44 10.24
CA LEU A 14 31.62 -42.22 11.41
C LEU A 14 30.69 -43.40 11.67
N ALA A 15 29.39 -43.27 11.39
CA ALA A 15 28.45 -44.38 11.50
C ALA A 15 28.70 -45.46 10.43
N LEU A 16 29.05 -45.07 9.20
CA LEU A 16 29.42 -45.98 8.11
C LEU A 16 30.75 -46.71 8.37
N LEU A 17 31.71 -46.00 8.97
CA LEU A 17 33.02 -46.55 9.33
C LEU A 17 32.93 -47.47 10.57
N ALA A 18 32.02 -47.20 11.50
CA ALA A 18 31.68 -48.10 12.60
C ALA A 18 30.92 -49.35 12.12
N LEU A 19 30.08 -49.24 11.09
CA LEU A 19 29.41 -50.39 10.45
C LEU A 19 30.40 -51.30 9.70
N LEU A 20 31.42 -50.71 9.05
CA LEU A 20 32.51 -51.47 8.41
C LEU A 20 33.47 -52.11 9.43
N ALA A 21 33.64 -51.51 10.61
CA ALA A 21 34.47 -52.07 11.68
C ALA A 21 33.77 -53.16 12.51
N PHE A 22 32.43 -53.17 12.54
CA PHE A 22 31.65 -54.22 13.22
C PHE A 22 31.32 -55.41 12.30
N ALA A 23 31.55 -55.29 10.99
CA ALA A 23 31.65 -56.41 10.06
C ALA A 23 33.06 -57.04 10.09
N GLY A 24 33.51 -57.45 11.29
CA GLY A 24 34.44 -58.58 11.36
C GLY A 24 33.77 -59.80 10.74
N PRO A 25 34.50 -60.78 10.19
CA PRO A 25 33.88 -61.94 9.58
C PRO A 25 33.02 -62.60 10.65
N ALA A 26 31.71 -62.42 10.52
CA ALA A 26 30.74 -63.22 11.24
C ALA A 26 30.97 -64.62 10.69
N ALA A 27 31.76 -65.40 11.42
CA ALA A 27 31.78 -66.85 11.31
C ALA A 27 30.36 -67.30 11.66
N ALA A 28 29.51 -67.35 10.64
CA ALA A 28 28.26 -68.06 10.69
C ALA A 28 28.64 -69.52 10.98
N SER A 29 28.19 -70.03 12.12
CA SER A 29 28.43 -71.40 12.57
C SER A 29 27.60 -72.42 11.79
N GLY A 30 27.42 -72.21 10.48
CA GLY A 30 26.96 -73.24 9.56
C GLY A 30 28.18 -73.73 8.80
N GLU A 31 28.42 -75.03 8.80
CA GLU A 31 29.39 -75.66 7.89
C GLU A 31 29.08 -75.15 6.48
N SER A 32 29.95 -74.29 5.96
CA SER A 32 29.79 -73.81 4.59
C SER A 32 29.87 -75.01 3.67
N VAL A 33 29.15 -74.98 2.55
CA VAL A 33 29.22 -76.04 1.52
C VAL A 33 30.68 -76.35 1.16
N GLY A 34 31.55 -75.33 1.19
CA GLY A 34 33.00 -75.48 0.98
C GLY A 34 33.74 -76.30 2.05
N SER A 35 33.36 -76.24 3.33
CA SER A 35 33.98 -77.06 4.38
C SER A 35 33.46 -78.50 4.37
N CYS A 36 32.17 -78.72 4.07
CA CYS A 36 31.57 -80.05 3.84
C CYS A 36 32.25 -80.76 2.65
N MET A 37 32.52 -80.01 1.57
CA MET A 37 33.24 -80.51 0.41
C MET A 37 34.72 -80.79 0.71
N ALA A 38 35.41 -79.92 1.44
CA ALA A 38 36.82 -80.10 1.77
C ALA A 38 37.06 -81.33 2.64
N GLU A 39 36.23 -81.57 3.66
CA GLU A 39 36.38 -82.69 4.59
C GLU A 39 36.12 -84.05 3.91
N LYS A 40 35.14 -84.13 3.00
CA LYS A 40 34.87 -85.36 2.24
C LYS A 40 35.87 -85.60 1.11
N LEU A 41 36.47 -84.53 0.58
CA LEU A 41 37.52 -84.61 -0.43
C LEU A 41 38.85 -85.10 0.18
N GLU A 42 39.21 -84.66 1.38
CA GLU A 42 40.38 -85.19 2.12
C GLU A 42 40.22 -86.68 2.45
N GLU A 43 39.03 -87.12 2.87
CA GLU A 43 38.73 -88.54 3.16
C GLU A 43 38.88 -89.43 1.90
N LEU A 44 38.48 -88.94 0.71
CA LEU A 44 38.64 -89.67 -0.56
C LEU A 44 40.09 -89.67 -1.08
N ILE A 45 40.87 -88.63 -0.78
CA ILE A 45 42.29 -88.53 -1.16
C ILE A 45 43.15 -89.47 -0.29
N GLU A 46 42.75 -89.76 0.95
CA GLU A 46 43.49 -90.63 1.86
C GLU A 46 43.28 -92.13 1.57
N GLU A 47 42.13 -92.52 0.99
CA GLU A 47 41.85 -93.91 0.57
C GLU A 47 42.51 -94.29 -0.78
N SER A 48 42.74 -93.30 -1.66
CA SER A 48 43.37 -93.51 -2.97
C SER A 48 44.82 -93.01 -2.99
N HIS A 49 45.70 -93.85 -2.43
CA HIS A 49 47.17 -93.74 -2.45
C HIS A 49 47.77 -92.88 -3.60
N GLY A 50 48.00 -91.60 -3.31
CA GLY A 50 49.09 -90.75 -3.82
C GLY A 50 49.52 -90.85 -5.29
N ASP A 51 48.65 -90.56 -6.26
CA ASP A 51 49.06 -89.95 -7.53
C ASP A 51 47.93 -89.09 -8.13
N LEU A 52 48.13 -87.77 -8.16
CA LEU A 52 47.09 -86.79 -8.50
C LEU A 52 46.88 -86.61 -10.01
N ASP A 53 47.79 -87.15 -10.84
CA ASP A 53 47.78 -86.96 -12.31
C ASP A 53 46.87 -87.98 -13.03
N GLU A 54 46.67 -89.17 -12.46
CA GLU A 54 45.82 -90.23 -13.04
C GLU A 54 44.32 -89.96 -12.81
N VAL A 55 43.97 -89.36 -11.66
CA VAL A 55 42.57 -89.01 -11.29
C VAL A 55 42.03 -87.87 -12.17
N LEU A 56 42.91 -86.97 -12.63
CA LEU A 56 42.51 -85.86 -13.50
C LEU A 56 42.16 -86.31 -14.92
N HIS A 57 42.63 -87.49 -15.35
CA HIS A 57 42.47 -87.99 -16.72
C HIS A 57 41.24 -88.91 -16.92
N GLU A 58 40.58 -89.34 -15.84
CA GLU A 58 39.24 -89.96 -15.86
C GLU A 58 38.09 -88.94 -15.74
N LEU A 59 38.41 -87.64 -15.78
CA LEU A 59 37.45 -86.53 -15.74
C LEU A 59 36.77 -86.28 -17.10
N HIS A 60 36.30 -87.33 -17.79
CA HIS A 60 35.49 -87.10 -18.98
C HIS A 60 34.11 -87.75 -19.04
N VAL A 61 33.78 -88.80 -18.31
CA VAL A 61 32.40 -89.30 -18.34
C VAL A 61 32.06 -90.04 -17.05
N ASP A 62 31.53 -89.34 -16.03
CA ASP A 62 30.37 -89.87 -15.31
C ASP A 62 29.64 -88.75 -14.55
N THR A 63 28.43 -88.46 -15.02
CA THR A 63 27.49 -87.47 -14.48
C THR A 63 26.75 -88.03 -13.27
N SER A 64 27.44 -88.79 -12.42
CA SER A 64 26.84 -89.47 -11.26
C SER A 64 27.46 -89.11 -9.91
N ILE A 65 28.66 -88.52 -9.84
CA ILE A 65 29.23 -88.08 -8.55
C ILE A 65 28.76 -86.66 -8.16
N GLY A 66 28.52 -85.78 -9.14
CA GLY A 66 28.00 -84.43 -8.89
C GLY A 66 26.61 -84.43 -8.22
N ASP A 67 25.73 -85.34 -8.63
CA ASP A 67 24.35 -85.44 -8.15
C ASP A 67 24.22 -85.95 -6.70
N TYR A 68 25.22 -86.70 -6.19
CA TYR A 68 25.24 -87.13 -4.79
C TYR A 68 25.81 -86.08 -3.84
N PHE A 69 26.77 -85.27 -4.32
CA PHE A 69 27.38 -84.21 -3.54
C PHE A 69 26.41 -83.05 -3.30
N GLU A 70 25.60 -82.71 -4.31
CA GLU A 70 24.60 -81.64 -4.22
C GLU A 70 23.45 -81.98 -3.25
N LYS A 71 23.13 -83.27 -3.08
CA LYS A 71 22.00 -83.72 -2.26
C LYS A 71 22.22 -83.72 -0.74
N LYS A 72 23.46 -83.91 -0.25
CA LYS A 72 23.72 -84.05 1.20
C LYS A 72 24.27 -82.78 1.86
N CYS A 73 25.02 -81.94 1.15
CA CYS A 73 25.52 -80.67 1.69
C CYS A 73 24.51 -79.50 1.50
N ILE A 74 23.36 -79.74 0.83
CA ILE A 74 22.26 -78.78 0.67
C ILE A 74 20.96 -79.35 1.27
N GLU A 75 21.04 -79.93 2.47
CA GLU A 75 19.82 -80.16 3.26
C GLU A 75 19.51 -78.86 4.02
N ALA A 76 18.83 -77.93 3.35
CA ALA A 76 18.34 -76.70 3.97
C ALA A 76 17.24 -77.06 4.99
N PRO A 77 17.41 -76.76 6.30
CA PRO A 77 16.31 -76.89 7.24
C PRO A 77 15.14 -75.98 6.80
N SER A 78 14.00 -76.60 6.47
CA SER A 78 12.69 -76.02 6.14
C SER A 78 12.63 -74.51 5.76
N PRO A 79 12.44 -74.16 4.47
CA PRO A 79 12.32 -72.78 3.95
C PRO A 79 11.16 -71.91 4.47
N ILE A 80 10.34 -72.45 5.39
CA ILE A 80 9.06 -71.88 5.81
C ILE A 80 9.10 -71.42 7.28
N LEU A 81 10.08 -71.89 8.05
CA LEU A 81 10.26 -71.52 9.45
C LEU A 81 11.72 -71.11 9.67
N PRO A 82 12.00 -69.81 9.80
CA PRO A 82 13.36 -69.34 10.07
C PRO A 82 13.83 -69.86 11.42
N GLU A 83 15.14 -69.96 11.59
CA GLU A 83 15.74 -70.40 12.84
C GLU A 83 15.21 -69.55 14.00
N THR A 84 14.93 -70.19 15.15
CA THR A 84 14.34 -69.51 16.32
C THR A 84 15.15 -68.29 16.76
N ASN A 85 16.46 -68.29 16.51
CA ASN A 85 17.35 -67.16 16.72
C ASN A 85 17.00 -65.93 15.85
N GLU A 86 16.64 -66.11 14.58
CA GLU A 86 16.26 -65.01 13.69
C GLU A 86 14.93 -64.38 14.11
N ILE A 87 13.98 -65.19 14.59
CA ILE A 87 12.70 -64.67 15.10
C ILE A 87 12.92 -63.84 16.36
N ILE A 88 13.81 -64.27 17.27
CA ILE A 88 14.09 -63.55 18.51
C ILE A 88 14.84 -62.24 18.21
N TRP A 89 15.92 -62.29 17.43
CA TRP A 89 16.72 -61.09 17.12
C TRP A 89 16.01 -60.14 16.15
N GLY A 90 15.34 -60.67 15.12
CA GLY A 90 14.53 -59.88 14.19
C GLY A 90 13.30 -59.26 14.87
N GLY A 91 12.62 -60.02 15.73
CA GLY A 91 11.53 -59.52 16.57
C GLY A 91 11.98 -58.45 17.56
N ALA A 92 13.15 -58.63 18.20
CA ALA A 92 13.73 -57.62 19.09
C ALA A 92 14.09 -56.33 18.32
N ALA A 93 14.71 -56.44 17.14
CA ALA A 93 15.02 -55.29 16.29
C ALA A 93 13.75 -54.56 15.82
N PHE A 94 12.72 -55.31 15.41
CA PHE A 94 11.41 -54.77 15.05
C PHE A 94 10.75 -54.04 16.24
N LEU A 95 10.77 -54.63 17.44
CA LEU A 95 10.22 -54.01 18.64
C LEU A 95 10.95 -52.72 19.02
N ILE A 96 12.29 -52.71 18.94
CA ILE A 96 13.10 -51.51 19.20
C ILE A 96 12.74 -50.40 18.21
N LEU A 97 12.65 -50.72 16.91
CA LEU A 97 12.23 -49.78 15.87
C LEU A 97 10.79 -49.30 16.09
N PHE A 98 9.87 -50.22 16.42
CA PHE A 98 8.47 -49.94 16.67
C PHE A 98 8.29 -48.97 17.84
N VAL A 99 8.98 -49.21 18.96
CA VAL A 99 8.96 -48.33 20.13
C VAL A 99 9.52 -46.94 19.77
N LEU A 100 10.61 -46.86 19.00
CA LEU A 100 11.13 -45.57 18.53
C LEU A 100 10.14 -44.84 17.61
N MET A 101 9.48 -45.55 16.70
CA MET A 101 8.49 -44.97 15.78
C MET A 101 7.23 -44.50 16.52
N VAL A 102 6.74 -45.26 17.50
CA VAL A 102 5.60 -44.85 18.34
C VAL A 102 5.96 -43.65 19.19
N LYS A 103 7.14 -43.67 19.84
CA LYS A 103 7.56 -42.60 20.74
C LYS A 103 7.87 -41.30 20.00
N LYS A 104 8.39 -41.35 18.77
CA LYS A 104 8.86 -40.14 18.05
C LYS A 104 8.12 -39.84 16.74
N GLY A 105 7.67 -40.86 16.01
CA GLY A 105 6.97 -40.70 14.72
C GLY A 105 5.54 -40.18 14.90
N PHE A 106 4.74 -40.82 15.74
CA PHE A 106 3.35 -40.38 16.01
C PHE A 106 3.23 -38.92 16.50
N PRO A 107 4.03 -38.45 17.49
CA PRO A 107 3.92 -37.06 17.91
C PRO A 107 4.37 -36.07 16.82
N ALA A 108 5.34 -36.44 15.98
CA ALA A 108 5.79 -35.59 14.87
C ALA A 108 4.70 -35.42 13.79
N VAL A 109 4.01 -36.51 13.42
CA VAL A 109 2.90 -36.47 12.45
C VAL A 109 1.72 -35.69 13.01
N LYS A 110 1.33 -35.96 14.26
CA LYS A 110 0.25 -35.24 14.93
C LYS A 110 0.53 -33.75 15.01
N GLY A 111 1.73 -33.36 15.45
CA GLY A 111 2.15 -31.96 15.50
C GLY A 111 2.12 -31.27 14.15
N ALA A 112 2.49 -31.97 13.07
CA ALA A 112 2.40 -31.41 11.72
C ALA A 112 0.95 -31.20 11.24
N MET A 113 0.03 -32.12 11.58
CA MET A 113 -1.38 -31.97 11.26
C MET A 113 -2.03 -30.85 12.08
N ASP A 114 -1.74 -30.79 13.38
CA ASP A 114 -2.24 -29.74 14.27
C ASP A 114 -1.74 -28.37 13.83
N ALA A 115 -0.45 -28.24 13.47
CA ALA A 115 0.12 -27.00 12.94
C ALA A 115 -0.54 -26.56 11.62
N ARG A 116 -0.87 -27.51 10.73
CA ARG A 116 -1.62 -27.19 9.50
C ARG A 116 -3.04 -26.74 9.81
N ALA A 117 -3.73 -27.44 10.70
CA ALA A 117 -5.09 -27.10 11.09
C ALA A 117 -5.14 -25.72 11.76
N GLU A 118 -4.19 -25.42 12.64
CA GLU A 118 -4.06 -24.12 13.29
C GLU A 118 -3.78 -23.01 12.28
N LYS A 119 -2.86 -23.23 11.34
CA LYS A 119 -2.59 -22.26 10.29
C LYS A 119 -3.82 -21.98 9.42
N ILE A 120 -4.58 -23.01 9.06
CA ILE A 120 -5.82 -22.81 8.29
C ILE A 120 -6.83 -22.00 9.08
N ARG A 121 -6.99 -22.28 10.39
CA ARG A 121 -7.87 -21.48 11.25
C ARG A 121 -7.41 -20.03 11.32
N SER A 122 -6.13 -19.78 11.58
CA SER A 122 -5.60 -18.42 11.63
C SER A 122 -5.74 -17.68 10.30
N ASP A 123 -5.53 -18.37 9.18
CA ASP A 123 -5.66 -17.77 7.85
C ASP A 123 -7.13 -17.43 7.53
N LEU A 124 -8.08 -18.27 7.96
CA LEU A 124 -9.52 -18.02 7.82
C LEU A 124 -9.98 -16.87 8.73
N ASP A 125 -9.55 -16.85 9.98
CA ASP A 125 -9.88 -15.78 10.92
C ASP A 125 -9.30 -14.44 10.45
N ALA A 126 -8.07 -14.44 9.94
CA ALA A 126 -7.45 -13.25 9.35
C ALA A 126 -8.19 -12.79 8.09
N ALA A 127 -8.65 -13.71 7.23
CA ALA A 127 -9.44 -13.36 6.05
C ALA A 127 -10.81 -12.80 6.42
N GLU A 128 -11.47 -13.36 7.44
CA GLU A 128 -12.74 -12.87 7.96
C GLU A 128 -12.57 -11.46 8.54
N GLN A 129 -11.56 -11.24 9.38
CA GLN A 129 -11.25 -9.93 9.94
C GLN A 129 -10.95 -8.91 8.84
N ALA A 130 -10.12 -9.29 7.85
CA ALA A 130 -9.80 -8.41 6.73
C ALA A 130 -11.05 -8.05 5.91
N ARG A 131 -12.01 -8.97 5.77
CA ARG A 131 -13.29 -8.69 5.10
C ARG A 131 -14.14 -7.72 5.91
N VAL A 132 -14.25 -7.91 7.22
CA VAL A 132 -15.00 -7.02 8.11
C VAL A 132 -14.39 -5.61 8.11
N ASP A 133 -13.06 -5.53 8.23
CA ASP A 133 -12.33 -4.26 8.19
C ASP A 133 -12.52 -3.56 6.84
N ALA A 134 -12.43 -4.29 5.73
CA ALA A 134 -12.68 -3.74 4.40
C ALA A 134 -14.12 -3.22 4.23
N GLN A 135 -15.12 -3.95 4.75
CA GLN A 135 -16.51 -3.50 4.74
C GLN A 135 -16.71 -2.24 5.59
N SER A 136 -16.10 -2.16 6.77
CA SER A 136 -16.14 -0.98 7.63
C SER A 136 -15.47 0.22 6.97
N VAL A 137 -14.30 0.03 6.35
CA VAL A 137 -13.59 1.09 5.62
C VAL A 137 -14.41 1.55 4.43
N GLN A 138 -15.09 0.65 3.73
CA GLN A 138 -15.99 1.00 2.64
C GLN A 138 -17.18 1.84 3.13
N SER A 139 -17.85 1.44 4.22
CA SER A 139 -18.97 2.22 4.74
C SER A 139 -18.53 3.59 5.24
N ASP A 140 -17.38 3.67 5.91
CA ASP A 140 -16.81 4.95 6.36
C ASP A 140 -16.45 5.85 5.18
N TYR A 141 -15.91 5.27 4.10
CA TYR A 141 -15.58 6.01 2.89
C TYR A 141 -16.83 6.54 2.19
N GLU A 142 -17.87 5.73 2.07
CA GLU A 142 -19.16 6.13 1.50
C GLU A 142 -19.82 7.22 2.34
N ALA A 143 -19.78 7.11 3.67
CA ALA A 143 -20.28 8.13 4.59
C ALA A 143 -19.52 9.45 4.43
N ARG A 144 -18.19 9.41 4.38
CA ARG A 144 -17.34 10.60 4.14
C ARG A 144 -17.61 11.24 2.78
N LEU A 145 -17.84 10.43 1.75
CA LEU A 145 -18.17 10.94 0.42
C LEU A 145 -19.55 11.61 0.40
N ALA A 146 -20.53 11.05 1.10
CA ALA A 146 -21.86 11.64 1.25
C ALA A 146 -21.78 12.97 2.02
N ASP A 147 -21.05 13.01 3.13
CA ASP A 147 -20.83 14.21 3.93
C ASP A 147 -20.11 15.29 3.14
N ALA A 148 -19.03 14.96 2.44
CA ALA A 148 -18.31 15.91 1.59
C ALA A 148 -19.17 16.48 0.45
N LYS A 149 -20.07 15.66 -0.13
CA LYS A 149 -21.03 16.14 -1.14
C LYS A 149 -22.07 17.07 -0.53
N ALA A 150 -22.61 16.73 0.64
CA ALA A 150 -23.57 17.58 1.35
C ALA A 150 -22.94 18.93 1.73
N GLU A 151 -21.71 18.90 2.24
CA GLU A 151 -20.94 20.09 2.58
C GLU A 151 -20.65 20.96 1.35
N ALA A 152 -20.24 20.35 0.24
CA ALA A 152 -20.01 21.07 -1.01
C ALA A 152 -21.29 21.74 -1.53
N SER A 153 -22.44 21.03 -1.48
CA SER A 153 -23.74 21.61 -1.83
C SER A 153 -24.08 22.78 -0.91
N ARG A 154 -23.90 22.63 0.40
CA ARG A 154 -24.14 23.71 1.38
C ARG A 154 -23.28 24.93 1.09
N LEU A 155 -21.99 24.75 0.83
CA LEU A 155 -21.06 25.84 0.52
C LEU A 155 -21.43 26.56 -0.79
N ILE A 156 -21.90 25.83 -1.80
CA ILE A 156 -22.37 26.42 -3.05
C ILE A 156 -23.63 27.26 -2.81
N ASP A 157 -24.56 26.77 -2.00
CA ASP A 157 -25.81 27.49 -1.71
C ASP A 157 -25.55 28.73 -0.84
N GLU A 158 -24.66 28.62 0.17
CA GLU A 158 -24.19 29.76 0.97
C GLU A 158 -23.47 30.79 0.09
N GLY A 159 -22.54 30.35 -0.77
CA GLY A 159 -21.85 31.24 -1.71
C GLY A 159 -22.79 31.94 -2.70
N ARG A 160 -23.88 31.30 -3.11
CA ARG A 160 -24.93 31.94 -3.93
C ARG A 160 -25.70 32.98 -3.14
N ALA A 161 -26.11 32.67 -1.90
CA ALA A 161 -26.81 33.62 -1.04
C ALA A 161 -25.95 34.85 -0.75
N ASP A 162 -24.66 34.66 -0.44
CA ASP A 162 -23.71 35.74 -0.22
C ASP A 162 -23.51 36.59 -1.49
N ALA A 163 -23.37 35.94 -2.65
CA ALA A 163 -23.25 36.66 -3.92
C ALA A 163 -24.50 37.50 -4.22
N ASP A 164 -25.70 36.99 -3.96
CA ASP A 164 -26.95 37.72 -4.15
C ASP A 164 -27.08 38.90 -3.16
N GLN A 165 -26.65 38.71 -1.91
CA GLN A 165 -26.61 39.77 -0.91
C GLN A 165 -25.62 40.88 -1.31
N VAL A 166 -24.41 40.52 -1.72
CA VAL A 166 -23.40 41.47 -2.20
C VAL A 166 -23.90 42.20 -3.45
N ARG A 167 -24.49 41.49 -4.41
CA ARG A 167 -25.07 42.08 -5.62
C ARG A 167 -26.14 43.10 -5.26
N THR A 168 -27.06 42.75 -4.37
CA THR A 168 -28.15 43.63 -3.95
C THR A 168 -27.59 44.86 -3.23
N GLY A 169 -26.63 44.67 -2.32
CA GLY A 169 -25.96 45.76 -1.62
C GLY A 169 -25.24 46.72 -2.56
N LEU A 170 -24.52 46.21 -3.56
CA LEU A 170 -23.85 47.02 -4.58
C LEU A 170 -24.85 47.81 -5.43
N VAL A 171 -25.97 47.19 -5.83
CA VAL A 171 -27.02 47.89 -6.59
C VAL A 171 -27.64 49.00 -5.76
N THR A 172 -28.00 48.74 -4.50
CA THR A 172 -28.55 49.77 -3.61
C THR A 172 -27.57 50.90 -3.36
N GLN A 173 -26.29 50.60 -3.14
CA GLN A 173 -25.26 51.63 -2.98
C GLN A 173 -25.09 52.45 -4.25
N ALA A 174 -25.05 51.80 -5.42
CA ALA A 174 -24.92 52.49 -6.71
C ALA A 174 -26.14 53.40 -7.00
N GLU A 175 -27.35 52.96 -6.64
CA GLU A 175 -28.56 53.78 -6.74
C GLU A 175 -28.51 54.99 -5.81
N ALA A 176 -28.05 54.80 -4.56
CA ALA A 176 -27.87 55.89 -3.60
C ALA A 176 -26.81 56.90 -4.08
N ASP A 177 -25.67 56.43 -4.57
CA ASP A 177 -24.61 57.27 -5.11
C ASP A 177 -25.09 58.04 -6.35
N ALA A 178 -25.82 57.38 -7.25
CA ALA A 178 -26.41 58.01 -8.43
C ALA A 178 -27.44 59.08 -8.05
N ALA A 179 -28.28 58.83 -7.04
CA ALA A 179 -29.22 59.83 -6.51
C ALA A 179 -28.46 61.04 -5.93
N GLY A 180 -27.40 60.80 -5.14
CA GLY A 180 -26.57 61.85 -4.57
C GLY A 180 -25.81 62.68 -5.63
N ILE A 181 -25.39 62.06 -6.74
CA ILE A 181 -24.80 62.79 -7.88
C ILE A 181 -25.87 63.66 -8.55
N ARG A 182 -27.07 63.14 -8.79
CA ARG A 182 -28.17 63.90 -9.42
C ARG A 182 -28.57 65.11 -8.60
N GLU A 183 -28.67 64.96 -7.28
CA GLU A 183 -29.02 66.06 -6.39
C GLU A 183 -27.95 67.15 -6.39
N ARG A 184 -26.67 66.77 -6.28
CA ARG A 184 -25.55 67.71 -6.38
C ARG A 184 -25.52 68.43 -7.73
N ALA A 185 -25.68 67.69 -8.83
CA ALA A 185 -25.73 68.28 -10.17
C ALA A 185 -26.92 69.25 -10.34
N ALA A 186 -28.08 68.94 -9.75
CA ALA A 186 -29.24 69.84 -9.75
C ALA A 186 -28.97 71.12 -8.96
N SER A 187 -28.38 71.01 -7.77
CA SER A 187 -27.97 72.15 -6.94
C SER A 187 -26.91 73.01 -7.64
N GLU A 188 -25.88 72.40 -8.20
CA GLU A 188 -24.83 73.08 -8.98
C GLU A 188 -25.41 73.78 -10.21
N SER A 189 -26.34 73.13 -10.93
CA SER A 189 -27.03 73.74 -12.07
C SER A 189 -27.88 74.95 -11.65
N ALA A 190 -28.58 74.87 -10.52
CA ALA A 190 -29.36 75.98 -9.98
C ALA A 190 -28.45 77.16 -9.57
N ALA A 191 -27.35 76.88 -8.87
CA ALA A 191 -26.36 77.89 -8.50
C ALA A 191 -25.72 78.55 -9.73
N ALA A 192 -25.32 77.76 -10.73
CA ALA A 192 -24.75 78.27 -11.99
C ALA A 192 -25.75 79.16 -12.76
N LYS A 193 -27.03 78.80 -12.79
CA LYS A 193 -28.09 79.64 -13.40
C LYS A 193 -28.26 80.96 -12.64
N ALA A 194 -28.27 80.93 -11.32
CA ALA A 194 -28.39 82.14 -10.51
C ALA A 194 -27.19 83.07 -10.73
N GLN A 195 -25.98 82.52 -10.79
CA GLN A 195 -24.76 83.27 -11.10
C GLN A 195 -24.84 83.88 -12.51
N ALA A 196 -25.19 83.10 -13.53
CA ALA A 196 -25.31 83.59 -14.91
C ALA A 196 -26.35 84.72 -15.04
N ILE A 197 -27.47 84.64 -14.31
CA ILE A 197 -28.47 85.72 -14.26
C ILE A 197 -27.91 86.97 -13.57
N ALA A 198 -27.15 86.81 -12.49
CA ALA A 198 -26.50 87.93 -11.79
C ALA A 198 -25.47 88.63 -12.69
N ASP A 199 -24.63 87.85 -13.39
CA ASP A 199 -23.64 88.35 -14.33
C ASP A 199 -24.31 89.09 -15.49
N LEU A 200 -25.38 88.52 -16.07
CA LEU A 200 -26.17 89.19 -17.12
C LEU A 200 -26.79 90.51 -16.64
N ARG A 201 -27.30 90.57 -15.41
CA ARG A 201 -27.84 91.82 -14.84
C ARG A 201 -26.76 92.88 -14.68
N SER A 202 -25.56 92.48 -14.25
CA SER A 202 -24.41 93.38 -14.13
C SER A 202 -23.98 93.95 -15.49
N GLU A 203 -23.86 93.08 -16.50
CA GLU A 203 -23.53 93.49 -17.88
C GLU A 203 -24.59 94.44 -18.47
N VAL A 204 -25.87 94.11 -18.31
CA VAL A 204 -26.97 94.97 -18.79
C VAL A 204 -26.99 96.31 -18.05
N ALA A 205 -26.75 96.32 -16.74
CA ALA A 205 -26.64 97.56 -15.97
C ALA A 205 -25.47 98.43 -16.45
N GLY A 206 -24.31 97.82 -16.75
CA GLY A 206 -23.16 98.51 -17.33
C GLY A 206 -23.44 99.12 -18.70
N VAL A 207 -24.10 98.35 -19.59
CA VAL A 207 -24.52 98.85 -20.92
C VAL A 207 -25.54 99.98 -20.80
N ALA A 208 -26.52 99.86 -19.89
CA ALA A 208 -27.53 100.88 -19.66
C ALA A 208 -26.92 102.17 -19.09
N LEU A 209 -26.00 102.06 -18.13
CA LEU A 209 -25.29 103.20 -17.56
C LEU A 209 -24.43 103.90 -18.64
N GLY A 210 -23.67 103.15 -19.43
CA GLY A 210 -22.88 103.72 -20.52
C GLY A 210 -23.73 104.37 -21.62
N ALA A 211 -24.94 103.86 -21.88
CA ALA A 211 -25.89 104.52 -22.78
C ALA A 211 -26.46 105.81 -22.17
N ALA A 212 -26.82 105.79 -20.88
CA ALA A 212 -27.30 106.96 -20.16
C ALA A 212 -26.23 108.07 -20.08
N GLU A 213 -24.97 107.72 -19.80
CA GLU A 213 -23.84 108.65 -19.82
C GLU A 213 -23.71 109.36 -21.18
N ARG A 214 -23.81 108.62 -22.30
CA ARG A 214 -23.78 109.22 -23.64
C ARG A 214 -24.94 110.17 -23.89
N VAL A 215 -26.15 109.85 -23.43
CA VAL A 215 -27.32 110.73 -23.58
C VAL A 215 -27.18 112.00 -22.75
N VAL A 216 -26.74 111.89 -21.49
CA VAL A 216 -26.49 113.04 -20.61
C VAL A 216 -25.40 113.92 -21.21
N GLN A 217 -24.29 113.33 -21.68
CA GLN A 217 -23.21 114.06 -22.33
C GLN A 217 -23.66 114.76 -23.63
N ALA A 218 -24.57 114.15 -24.41
CA ALA A 218 -25.15 114.77 -25.59
C ALA A 218 -26.17 115.86 -25.28
N SER A 219 -26.79 115.83 -24.09
CA SER A 219 -27.80 116.81 -23.63
C SER A 219 -27.19 117.98 -22.85
N LEU A 220 -25.92 117.88 -22.45
CA LEU A 220 -25.12 118.94 -21.82
C LEU A 220 -24.66 119.95 -22.88
N ASP A 221 -25.58 120.82 -23.28
CA ASP A 221 -25.33 122.09 -23.96
C ASP A 221 -24.97 123.17 -22.91
N ALA A 222 -24.14 124.15 -23.28
CA ALA A 222 -23.85 125.34 -22.48
C ALA A 222 -25.11 126.02 -21.92
N GLU A 223 -26.24 125.97 -22.65
CA GLU A 223 -27.53 126.52 -22.20
C GLU A 223 -28.17 125.71 -21.05
N VAL A 224 -28.01 124.38 -21.06
CA VAL A 224 -28.53 123.49 -20.01
C VAL A 224 -27.68 123.59 -18.73
N GLN A 225 -26.35 123.71 -18.88
CA GLN A 225 -25.44 123.94 -17.75
C GLN A 225 -25.75 125.24 -16.99
N GLY A 226 -26.08 126.32 -17.71
CA GLY A 226 -26.48 127.60 -17.08
C GLY A 226 -27.72 127.45 -16.20
N ARG A 227 -28.77 126.79 -16.71
CA ARG A 227 -30.02 126.57 -15.94
C ARG A 227 -29.83 125.68 -14.71
N LEU A 228 -28.92 124.69 -14.77
CA LEU A 228 -28.59 123.83 -13.63
C LEU A 228 -27.85 124.59 -12.53
N ILE A 229 -26.97 125.52 -12.89
CA ILE A 229 -26.26 126.38 -11.93
C ILE A 229 -27.24 127.31 -11.22
N ASP A 230 -28.12 127.97 -11.96
CA ASP A 230 -29.12 128.88 -11.39
C ASP A 230 -30.08 128.13 -10.45
N ALA A 231 -30.54 126.93 -10.83
CA ALA A 231 -31.40 126.10 -9.98
C ALA A 231 -30.70 125.61 -8.69
N TYR A 232 -29.41 125.27 -8.76
CA TYR A 232 -28.65 124.89 -7.55
C TYR A 232 -28.41 126.09 -6.62
N ILE A 233 -28.16 127.28 -7.18
CA ILE A 233 -28.04 128.51 -6.40
C ILE A 233 -29.36 128.80 -5.67
N ASP A 234 -30.52 128.62 -6.32
CA ASP A 234 -31.84 128.80 -5.69
C ASP A 234 -32.14 127.75 -4.60
N GLU A 235 -31.81 126.47 -4.80
CA GLU A 235 -32.03 125.40 -3.82
C GLU A 235 -31.18 125.60 -2.55
N VAL A 236 -29.90 125.95 -2.72
CA VAL A 236 -28.97 126.18 -1.60
C VAL A 236 -29.29 127.50 -0.89
N ALA A 237 -29.67 128.55 -1.63
CA ALA A 237 -30.15 129.79 -1.04
C ALA A 237 -31.51 129.63 -0.32
N GLY A 238 -32.32 128.65 -0.71
CA GLY A 238 -33.60 128.33 -0.06
C GLY A 238 -33.51 127.44 1.19
N THR A 239 -32.35 126.80 1.45
CA THR A 239 -32.18 125.85 2.56
C THR A 239 -31.61 126.50 3.85
N ASP A 240 -31.25 127.79 3.81
CA ASP A 240 -30.76 128.58 4.97
C ASP A 240 -31.86 129.48 5.60
N GLY A 241 -33.12 129.03 5.57
CA GLY A 241 -34.28 129.67 6.22
C GLY A 241 -34.78 128.95 7.46
#